data_AF-A0A7G8X4M3-F1
#
_entry.id   AF-A0A7G8X4M3-F1
#
_cell.length_a   1.000
_cell.length_b   1.000
_cell.length_c   1.000
_cell.angle_alpha   90.00
_cell.angle_beta   90.00
_cell.angle_gamma   90.00
#
_symmetry.space_group_name_H-M   'P 1'
#
loop_
_entity.id
_entity.type
_entity.pdbx_description
1 polymer ?
#
loop_
_entity_poly.entity_id
_entity_poly.type
_entity_poly.pdbx_seq_one_letter_code
_entity_poly.pdbx_strand_id
1 'polypeptide(L)'
;MPVAILQIWALLYLFAPYKFEKSYYLFFGVYGVVNTYVYFLAIQKLLYLHLGAEGKGPFIIGFLLFIGLLVTMNWLNIKALYTGTYHKMQQMESINVRWLSFAGLGYVIGQLILTFVYSESAKMMIFIFLISLLSIITAYFSVYLHRYFYIVKNKGLVKQVYPEFSLPLKERQDGSKKSNRKK
;
A
#
# COMPACT_ATOMS: atom_id res chain seq x y z
N MET A 1 18.68 3.10 -5.82
CA MET A 1 18.65 2.00 -6.80
C MET A 1 17.27 1.35 -6.94
N PRO A 2 16.58 0.87 -5.88
CA PRO A 2 15.28 0.19 -6.01
C PRO A 2 14.16 1.06 -6.60
N VAL A 3 14.14 2.36 -6.24
CA VAL A 3 13.14 3.31 -6.72
C VAL A 3 13.24 3.53 -8.24
N ALA A 4 14.45 3.60 -8.80
CA ALA A 4 14.64 3.80 -10.24
C ALA A 4 14.08 2.63 -11.07
N ILE A 5 14.28 1.40 -10.59
CA ILE A 5 13.72 0.19 -11.22
C ILE A 5 12.19 0.22 -11.18
N LEU A 6 11.60 0.67 -10.07
CA LEU A 6 10.15 0.83 -9.97
C LEU A 6 9.62 1.91 -10.91
N GLN A 7 10.34 3.02 -11.09
CA GLN A 7 9.93 4.05 -12.04
C GLN A 7 9.98 3.54 -13.49
N ILE A 8 10.99 2.75 -13.85
CA ILE A 8 11.04 2.09 -15.16
C ILE A 8 9.88 1.10 -15.32
N TRP A 9 9.55 0.33 -14.28
CA TRP A 9 8.39 -0.57 -14.31
C TRP A 9 7.06 0.20 -14.43
N ALA A 10 6.97 1.39 -13.81
CA ALA A 10 5.80 2.26 -13.89
C ALA A 10 5.49 2.68 -15.35
N LEU A 11 6.52 2.89 -16.18
CA LEU A 11 6.35 3.30 -17.58
C LEU A 11 5.52 2.31 -18.40
N LEU A 12 5.59 1.01 -18.09
CA LEU A 12 4.79 -0.02 -18.79
C LEU A 12 3.28 0.24 -18.66
N TYR A 13 2.86 0.78 -17.51
CA TYR A 13 1.45 1.07 -17.24
C TYR A 13 0.98 2.40 -17.83
N LEU A 14 1.90 3.30 -18.16
CA LEU A 14 1.59 4.54 -18.88
C LEU A 14 1.25 4.24 -20.35
N PHE A 15 1.99 3.33 -20.99
CA PHE A 15 1.78 2.99 -22.40
C PHE A 15 0.66 1.98 -22.64
N ALA A 16 0.42 1.04 -21.72
CA ALA A 16 -0.56 -0.04 -21.92
C ALA A 16 -1.30 -0.44 -20.62
N PRO A 17 -2.03 0.48 -19.98
CA PRO A 17 -2.65 0.25 -18.67
C PRO A 17 -3.61 -0.95 -18.67
N TYR A 18 -4.48 -1.04 -19.69
CA TYR A 18 -5.53 -2.07 -19.76
C TYR A 18 -5.02 -3.49 -20.06
N LYS A 19 -3.92 -3.60 -20.80
CA LYS A 19 -3.30 -4.89 -21.13
C LYS A 19 -2.58 -5.48 -19.92
N PHE A 20 -1.99 -4.62 -19.09
CA PHE A 20 -1.22 -5.02 -17.92
C PHE A 20 -1.98 -4.89 -16.60
N GLU A 21 -3.32 -4.82 -16.65
CA GLU A 21 -4.19 -4.65 -15.48
C GLU A 21 -3.88 -5.66 -14.35
N LYS A 22 -3.65 -6.94 -14.67
CA LYS A 22 -3.20 -7.94 -13.69
C LYS A 22 -1.82 -7.61 -13.09
N SER A 23 -0.84 -7.26 -13.92
CA SER A 23 0.53 -6.92 -13.47
C SER A 23 0.55 -5.65 -12.64
N TYR A 24 -0.38 -4.72 -12.88
CA TYR A 24 -0.51 -3.47 -12.16
C TYR A 24 -0.74 -3.70 -10.66
N TYR A 25 -1.56 -4.68 -10.27
CA TYR A 25 -1.73 -5.06 -8.86
C TYR A 25 -0.40 -5.51 -8.22
N LEU A 26 0.41 -6.29 -8.93
CA LEU A 26 1.72 -6.71 -8.42
C LEU A 26 2.65 -5.51 -8.29
N PHE A 27 2.75 -4.67 -9.32
CA PHE A 27 3.57 -3.46 -9.30
C PHE A 27 3.20 -2.55 -8.13
N PHE A 28 1.91 -2.26 -7.95
CA PHE A 28 1.45 -1.35 -6.92
C PHE A 28 1.71 -1.91 -5.51
N GLY A 29 1.56 -3.23 -5.36
CA GLY A 29 1.93 -3.95 -4.13
C GLY A 29 3.42 -3.84 -3.80
N VAL A 30 4.29 -4.14 -4.76
CA VAL A 30 5.75 -4.03 -4.61
C VAL A 30 6.18 -2.58 -4.38
N TYR A 31 5.60 -1.65 -5.12
CA TYR A 31 5.80 -0.21 -4.96
C TYR A 31 5.48 0.24 -3.54
N GLY A 32 4.36 -0.24 -2.97
CA GLY A 32 3.97 0.03 -1.59
C GLY A 32 5.01 -0.42 -0.57
N VAL A 33 5.45 -1.68 -0.66
CA VAL A 33 6.46 -2.25 0.25
C VAL A 33 7.78 -1.49 0.16
N VAL A 34 8.27 -1.27 -1.06
CA VAL A 34 9.57 -0.61 -1.27
C VAL A 34 9.54 0.84 -0.81
N ASN A 35 8.50 1.62 -1.11
CA ASN A 35 8.45 3.01 -0.64
C ASN A 35 8.30 3.10 0.88
N THR A 36 7.51 2.22 1.49
CA THR A 36 7.40 2.16 2.95
C THR A 36 8.76 1.86 3.58
N TYR A 37 9.55 0.97 2.98
CA TYR A 37 10.92 0.69 3.41
C TYR A 37 11.85 1.92 3.23
N VAL A 38 11.76 2.63 2.10
CA VAL A 38 12.53 3.85 1.86
C VAL A 38 12.20 4.93 2.90
N TYR A 39 10.93 5.11 3.24
CA TYR A 39 10.52 6.06 4.28
C TYR A 39 10.98 5.63 5.68
N PHE A 40 10.94 4.33 6.00
CA PHE A 40 11.57 3.80 7.20
C PHE A 40 13.06 4.16 7.26
N LEU A 41 13.82 3.93 6.18
CA LEU A 41 15.23 4.30 6.12
C LEU A 41 15.44 5.81 6.25
N ALA A 42 14.56 6.64 5.67
CA ALA A 42 14.61 8.08 5.83
C ALA A 42 14.41 8.50 7.29
N ILE A 43 13.43 7.93 7.99
CA ILE A 43 13.19 8.18 9.42
C ILE A 43 14.40 7.76 10.25
N GLN A 44 14.96 6.56 10.00
CA GLN A 44 16.19 6.11 10.68
C GLN A 44 17.35 7.07 10.43
N LYS A 45 17.58 7.48 9.18
CA LYS A 45 18.63 8.43 8.84
C LYS A 45 18.45 9.76 9.58
N LEU A 46 17.23 10.26 9.71
CA LEU A 46 16.95 11.48 10.46
C LEU A 46 17.24 11.30 11.96
N LEU A 47 16.80 10.19 12.55
CA LEU A 47 17.08 9.84 13.95
C LEU A 47 18.58 9.78 14.26
N TYR A 48 19.35 9.06 13.45
CA TYR A 48 20.79 8.89 13.69
C TYR A 48 21.61 10.15 13.39
N LEU A 49 21.32 10.88 12.30
CA LEU A 49 22.14 12.02 11.90
C LEU A 49 21.80 13.33 12.61
N HIS A 50 20.53 13.53 12.99
CA HIS A 50 20.07 14.83 13.48
C HIS A 50 19.52 14.78 14.89
N LEU A 51 19.19 13.59 15.41
CA LEU A 51 18.59 13.40 16.72
C LEU A 51 19.51 12.61 17.66
N GLY A 52 20.80 12.46 17.32
CA GLY A 52 21.78 11.84 18.21
C GLY A 52 21.42 10.42 18.67
N ALA A 53 20.60 9.70 17.90
CA ALA A 53 20.27 8.32 18.22
C ALA A 53 21.55 7.47 18.11
N GLU A 54 21.90 6.74 19.16
CA GLU A 54 23.11 5.91 19.21
C GLU A 54 22.78 4.42 19.39
N GLY A 55 23.72 3.57 18.97
CA GLY A 55 23.59 2.12 19.08
C GLY A 55 22.56 1.51 18.13
N LYS A 56 22.22 0.23 18.35
CA LYS A 56 21.32 -0.54 17.46
C LYS A 56 19.84 -0.49 17.85
N GLY A 57 19.53 0.00 19.05
CA GLY A 57 18.18 -0.02 19.62
C GLY A 57 17.12 0.71 18.77
N PRO A 58 17.33 1.98 18.40
CA PRO A 58 16.39 2.75 17.59
C PRO A 58 16.09 2.10 16.24
N PHE A 59 17.11 1.51 15.60
CA PHE A 59 16.94 0.75 14.37
C PHE A 59 16.10 -0.50 14.56
N ILE A 60 16.37 -1.30 15.60
CA ILE A 60 15.59 -2.53 15.90
C ILE A 60 14.13 -2.18 16.16
N ILE A 61 13.86 -1.19 17.02
CA ILE A 61 12.50 -0.75 17.34
C ILE A 61 11.81 -0.22 16.08
N GLY A 62 12.46 0.65 15.32
CA GLY A 62 11.91 1.17 14.07
C GLY A 62 11.64 0.09 13.04
N PHE A 63 12.50 -0.93 12.96
CA PHE A 63 12.33 -2.06 12.06
C PHE A 63 11.12 -2.92 12.48
N LEU A 64 10.96 -3.18 13.78
CA LEU A 64 9.76 -3.87 14.31
C LEU A 64 8.49 -3.07 14.02
N LEU A 65 8.50 -1.75 14.18
CA LEU A 65 7.37 -0.88 13.84
C LEU A 65 7.07 -0.92 12.33
N PHE A 66 8.10 -0.93 11.48
CA PHE A 66 7.96 -1.05 10.04
C PHE A 66 7.32 -2.40 9.62
N ILE A 67 7.84 -3.51 10.16
CA ILE A 67 7.27 -4.84 9.90
C ILE A 67 5.84 -4.93 10.45
N GLY A 68 5.61 -4.42 11.66
CA GLY A 68 4.28 -4.32 12.27
C GLY A 68 3.30 -3.57 11.38
N LEU A 69 3.67 -2.41 10.86
CA LEU A 69 2.83 -1.62 9.94
C LEU A 69 2.44 -2.44 8.70
N LEU A 70 3.39 -3.09 8.03
CA LEU A 70 3.10 -3.90 6.83
C LEU A 70 2.22 -5.11 7.16
N VAL A 71 2.55 -5.86 8.21
CA VAL A 71 1.80 -7.05 8.62
C VAL A 71 0.38 -6.68 9.02
N THR A 72 0.23 -5.67 9.88
CA THR A 72 -1.09 -5.23 10.35
C THR A 72 -1.92 -4.70 9.19
N MET A 73 -1.38 -3.91 8.26
CA MET A 73 -2.15 -3.44 7.10
C MET A 73 -2.65 -4.58 6.22
N ASN A 74 -1.79 -5.57 5.93
CA ASN A 74 -2.20 -6.71 5.11
C ASN A 74 -3.21 -7.60 5.85
N TRP A 75 -2.98 -7.87 7.13
CA TRP A 75 -3.87 -8.67 7.96
C TRP A 75 -5.26 -8.04 8.09
N LEU A 76 -5.31 -6.73 8.34
CA LEU A 76 -6.57 -5.98 8.42
C LEU A 76 -7.34 -5.99 7.09
N ASN A 77 -6.64 -5.83 5.97
CA ASN A 77 -7.28 -5.95 4.66
C ASN A 77 -7.87 -7.35 4.43
N ILE A 78 -7.12 -8.40 4.77
CA ILE A 78 -7.60 -9.78 4.66
C ILE A 78 -8.84 -9.98 5.53
N LYS A 79 -8.78 -9.53 6.79
CA LYS A 79 -9.91 -9.61 7.71
C LYS A 79 -11.14 -8.91 7.14
N ALA A 80 -10.99 -7.67 6.67
CA ALA A 80 -12.08 -6.87 6.09
C ALA A 80 -12.71 -7.54 4.84
N LEU A 81 -11.91 -8.28 4.07
CA LEU A 81 -12.39 -9.07 2.94
C LEU A 81 -13.27 -10.24 3.40
N TYR A 82 -12.79 -11.03 4.36
CA TYR A 82 -13.51 -12.21 4.83
C TYR A 82 -14.71 -11.90 5.72
N THR A 83 -14.73 -10.76 6.40
CA THR A 83 -15.87 -10.32 7.24
C THR A 83 -16.97 -9.60 6.44
N GLY A 84 -16.84 -9.51 5.11
CA GLY A 84 -17.80 -8.79 4.26
C GLY A 84 -17.82 -7.28 4.52
N THR A 85 -16.81 -6.73 5.19
CA THR A 85 -16.77 -5.30 5.54
C THR A 85 -16.79 -4.43 4.29
N TYR A 86 -16.09 -4.83 3.22
CA TYR A 86 -16.13 -4.11 1.95
C TYR A 86 -17.51 -4.13 1.30
N HIS A 87 -18.25 -5.23 1.41
CA HIS A 87 -19.63 -5.33 0.90
C HIS A 87 -20.56 -4.38 1.67
N LYS A 88 -20.45 -4.35 2.99
CA LYS A 88 -21.20 -3.42 3.83
C LYS A 88 -20.85 -1.95 3.51
N MET A 89 -19.58 -1.65 3.17
CA MET A 89 -19.14 -0.29 2.80
C MET A 89 -19.82 0.14 1.49
N GLN A 90 -19.93 -0.77 0.53
CA GLN A 90 -20.62 -0.52 -0.73
C GLN A 90 -22.12 -0.28 -0.54
N GLN A 91 -22.72 -0.86 0.51
CA GLN A 91 -24.13 -0.67 0.87
C GLN A 91 -24.38 0.56 1.76
N MET A 92 -23.36 1.40 2.01
CA MET A 92 -23.42 2.56 2.92
C MET A 92 -23.94 2.22 4.33
N GLU A 93 -23.80 0.97 4.78
CA GLU A 93 -24.08 0.62 6.17
C GLU A 93 -23.03 1.25 7.09
N SER A 94 -23.44 1.62 8.31
CA SER A 94 -22.53 2.24 9.29
C SER A 94 -21.43 1.26 9.67
N ILE A 95 -20.19 1.57 9.26
CA ILE A 95 -19.05 0.70 9.50
C ILE A 95 -18.13 1.31 10.54
N ASN A 96 -17.81 0.47 11.52
CA ASN A 96 -16.81 0.75 12.51
C ASN A 96 -15.40 0.63 11.89
N VAL A 97 -14.90 1.73 11.32
CA VAL A 97 -13.54 1.84 10.73
C VAL A 97 -12.42 1.96 11.77
N ARG A 98 -12.72 1.79 13.08
CA ARG A 98 -11.74 1.88 14.18
C ARG A 98 -10.48 1.05 13.95
N TRP A 99 -10.60 -0.12 13.33
CA TRP A 99 -9.49 -1.04 13.12
C TRP A 99 -8.40 -0.49 12.18
N LEU A 100 -8.77 0.28 11.15
CA LEU A 100 -7.82 0.90 10.23
C LEU A 100 -7.05 2.03 10.93
N SER A 101 -7.72 2.74 11.83
CA SER A 101 -7.12 3.79 12.65
C SER A 101 -6.03 3.25 13.57
N PHE A 102 -6.20 2.08 14.19
CA PHE A 102 -5.19 1.54 15.13
C PHE A 102 -3.84 1.21 14.49
N ALA A 103 -3.83 0.67 13.27
CA ALA A 103 -2.59 0.28 12.59
C ALA A 103 -1.76 1.49 12.12
N GLY A 104 -2.44 2.52 11.60
CA GLY A 104 -1.78 3.77 11.22
C GLY A 104 -1.34 4.59 12.44
N LEU A 105 -2.24 4.78 13.41
CA LEU A 105 -1.98 5.58 14.60
C LEU A 105 -0.84 4.98 15.44
N GLY A 106 -0.77 3.66 15.60
CA GLY A 106 0.30 3.02 16.36
C GLY A 106 1.69 3.26 15.75
N TYR A 107 1.81 3.22 14.43
CA TYR A 107 3.07 3.51 13.74
C TYR A 107 3.49 4.98 13.92
N VAL A 108 2.56 5.92 13.69
CA VAL A 108 2.82 7.36 13.85
C VAL A 108 3.18 7.69 15.30
N ILE A 109 2.40 7.20 16.26
CA ILE A 109 2.66 7.40 17.69
C ILE A 109 4.01 6.78 18.08
N GLY A 110 4.32 5.57 17.62
CA GLY A 110 5.61 4.94 17.86
C GLY A 110 6.78 5.77 17.33
N GLN A 111 6.65 6.33 16.12
CA GLN A 111 7.68 7.19 15.54
C GLN A 111 7.80 8.54 16.28
N LEU A 112 6.68 9.10 16.74
CA LEU A 112 6.67 10.33 17.54
C LEU A 112 7.30 10.12 18.92
N ILE A 113 6.98 9.02 19.62
CA ILE A 113 7.61 8.66 20.90
C ILE A 113 9.11 8.49 20.70
N LEU A 114 9.51 7.72 19.68
CA LEU A 114 10.93 7.51 19.36
C LEU A 114 11.61 8.86 19.12
N THR A 115 10.99 9.74 18.34
CA THR A 115 11.54 11.08 18.08
C THR A 115 11.63 11.94 19.34
N PHE A 116 10.61 11.94 20.19
CA PHE A 116 10.58 12.72 21.43
C PHE A 116 11.67 12.28 22.41
N VAL A 117 11.93 10.97 22.51
CA VAL A 117 12.99 10.42 23.38
C VAL A 117 14.38 10.90 22.95
N TYR A 118 14.60 11.10 21.64
CA TYR A 118 15.92 11.41 21.09
C TYR A 118 16.08 12.88 20.64
N SER A 119 15.04 13.71 20.64
CA SER A 119 15.10 15.05 20.01
C SER A 119 14.31 16.13 20.74
N GLU A 120 14.96 17.26 20.96
CA GLU A 120 14.33 18.53 21.33
C GLU A 120 13.93 19.40 20.11
N SER A 121 14.32 19.00 18.89
CA SER A 121 14.04 19.77 17.67
C SER A 121 12.61 19.54 17.15
N ALA A 122 11.73 20.53 17.36
CA ALA A 122 10.36 20.53 16.86
C ALA A 122 10.27 20.38 15.33
N LYS A 123 11.21 20.96 14.58
CA LYS A 123 11.25 20.85 13.10
C LYS A 123 11.44 19.40 12.65
N MET A 124 12.36 18.67 13.28
CA MET A 124 12.62 17.27 12.93
C MET A 124 11.48 16.35 13.33
N MET A 125 10.80 16.66 14.42
CA MET A 125 9.58 15.96 14.83
C MET A 125 8.48 16.09 13.79
N ILE A 126 8.26 17.29 13.23
CA ILE A 126 7.29 17.51 12.15
C ILE A 126 7.69 16.73 10.89
N PHE A 127 8.98 16.72 10.50
CA PHE A 127 9.43 15.95 9.33
C PHE A 127 9.21 14.44 9.50
N ILE A 128 9.60 13.87 10.64
CA ILE A 128 9.39 12.45 10.92
C ILE A 128 7.89 12.12 10.95
N PHE A 129 7.07 12.98 11.54
CA PHE A 129 5.62 12.84 11.50
C PHE A 129 5.08 12.78 10.07
N LEU A 130 5.43 13.74 9.20
CA LEU A 130 4.97 13.76 7.81
C LEU A 130 5.45 12.53 7.03
N ILE A 131 6.71 12.11 7.20
CA ILE A 131 7.25 10.89 6.56
C ILE A 131 6.54 9.64 7.11
N SER A 132 6.16 9.62 8.39
CA SER A 132 5.42 8.49 8.97
C SER A 132 4.00 8.37 8.41
N LEU A 133 3.33 9.50 8.13
CA LEU A 133 2.03 9.52 7.43
C LEU A 133 2.17 8.99 6.00
N LEU A 134 3.19 9.43 5.27
CA LEU A 134 3.50 8.91 3.93
C LEU A 134 3.74 7.40 3.94
N SER A 135 4.41 6.89 4.98
CA SER A 135 4.65 5.45 5.18
C SER A 135 3.37 4.65 5.34
N ILE A 136 2.35 5.19 6.02
CA ILE A 136 1.04 4.53 6.15
C ILE A 136 0.36 4.41 4.79
N ILE A 137 0.39 5.49 3.99
CA ILE A 137 -0.22 5.51 2.67
C ILE A 137 0.43 4.45 1.77
N THR A 138 1.77 4.37 1.76
CA THR A 138 2.47 3.36 0.95
C THR A 138 2.33 1.96 1.52
N ALA A 139 2.21 1.80 2.83
CA ALA A 139 1.94 0.51 3.45
C ALA A 139 0.56 -0.02 3.04
N TYR A 140 -0.44 0.85 2.91
CA TYR A 140 -1.74 0.48 2.35
C TYR A 140 -1.63 -0.06 0.92
N PHE A 141 -0.75 0.49 0.09
CA PHE A 141 -0.55 -0.03 -1.28
C PHE A 141 -0.03 -1.47 -1.30
N SER A 142 0.69 -1.92 -0.27
CA SER A 142 1.17 -3.31 -0.17
C SER A 142 0.05 -4.36 -0.20
N VAL A 143 -1.17 -3.98 0.20
CA VAL A 143 -2.39 -4.80 0.12
C VAL A 143 -2.65 -5.33 -1.29
N TYR A 144 -2.21 -4.62 -2.32
CA TYR A 144 -2.39 -5.03 -3.71
C TYR A 144 -1.61 -6.31 -4.05
N LEU A 145 -0.61 -6.72 -3.25
CA LEU A 145 0.02 -8.03 -3.34
C LEU A 145 -1.00 -9.15 -3.11
N HIS A 146 -1.81 -9.04 -2.05
CA HIS A 146 -2.85 -10.03 -1.76
C HIS A 146 -3.87 -10.10 -2.91
N ARG A 147 -4.31 -8.93 -3.43
CA ARG A 147 -5.22 -8.87 -4.58
C ARG A 147 -4.63 -9.55 -5.81
N TYR A 148 -3.35 -9.31 -6.11
CA TYR A 148 -2.65 -9.96 -7.22
C TYR A 148 -2.68 -11.48 -7.10
N PHE A 149 -2.26 -12.04 -5.95
CA PHE A 149 -2.26 -13.49 -5.76
C PHE A 149 -3.66 -14.10 -5.85
N TYR A 150 -4.66 -13.39 -5.31
CA TYR A 150 -6.07 -13.80 -5.44
C TYR A 150 -6.52 -13.85 -6.91
N ILE A 151 -6.22 -12.82 -7.71
CA ILE A 151 -6.57 -12.77 -9.14
C ILE A 151 -5.86 -13.88 -9.92
N VAL A 152 -4.59 -14.17 -9.61
CA VAL A 152 -3.83 -15.24 -10.27
C VAL A 152 -4.44 -16.61 -9.98
N LYS A 153 -4.89 -16.86 -8.75
CA LYS A 153 -5.51 -18.12 -8.33
C LYS A 153 -6.93 -18.29 -8.88
N ASN A 154 -7.68 -17.19 -9.04
CA ASN A 154 -9.11 -17.21 -9.35
C ASN A 154 -9.44 -16.60 -10.72
N LYS A 155 -8.56 -16.72 -11.72
CA LYS A 155 -8.73 -16.09 -13.05
C LYS A 155 -10.09 -16.38 -13.70
N GLY A 156 -10.60 -17.60 -13.56
CA GLY A 156 -11.90 -18.00 -14.12
C GLY A 156 -13.05 -17.19 -13.52
N LEU A 157 -13.11 -17.09 -12.20
CA LEU A 157 -14.10 -16.28 -11.49
C LEU A 157 -14.00 -14.80 -11.84
N VAL A 158 -12.77 -14.27 -11.92
CA VAL A 158 -12.54 -12.87 -12.31
C VAL A 158 -13.08 -12.61 -13.71
N LYS A 159 -12.85 -13.51 -14.68
CA LYS A 159 -13.37 -13.37 -16.05
C LYS A 159 -14.87 -13.58 -16.17
N GLN A 160 -15.51 -14.31 -15.25
CA GLN A 160 -16.97 -14.44 -15.22
C GLN A 160 -17.64 -13.13 -14.81
N VAL A 161 -17.06 -12.42 -13.84
CA VAL A 161 -17.58 -11.13 -13.36
C VAL A 161 -17.14 -9.97 -14.25
N TYR A 162 -15.89 -10.00 -14.73
CA TYR A 162 -15.27 -8.98 -15.57
C TYR A 162 -14.63 -9.63 -16.82
N PRO A 163 -15.43 -9.95 -17.86
CA PRO A 163 -14.94 -10.60 -19.08
C PRO A 163 -13.83 -9.82 -19.79
N GLU A 164 -13.86 -8.49 -19.68
CA GLU A 164 -12.90 -7.56 -20.27
C GLU A 164 -11.58 -7.44 -19.49
N PHE A 165 -11.45 -8.10 -18.34
CA PHE A 165 -10.29 -7.98 -17.47
C PHE A 165 -8.99 -8.37 -18.19
N SER A 166 -7.98 -7.49 -18.12
CA SER A 166 -6.70 -7.60 -18.84
C SER A 166 -6.78 -7.58 -20.38
N LEU A 167 -7.93 -7.26 -20.99
CA LEU A 167 -8.01 -7.06 -22.45
C LEU A 167 -7.47 -5.66 -22.83
N PRO A 168 -6.77 -5.53 -23.97
CA PRO A 168 -6.42 -4.24 -24.55
C PRO A 168 -7.66 -3.37 -24.84
N LEU A 169 -7.51 -2.05 -24.79
CA LEU A 169 -8.63 -1.10 -24.95
C LEU A 169 -9.46 -1.34 -26.23
N LYS A 170 -8.79 -1.66 -27.35
CA LYS A 170 -9.44 -1.93 -28.64
C LYS A 170 -10.43 -3.10 -28.54
N GLU A 171 -10.02 -4.20 -27.91
CA GLU A 171 -10.85 -5.39 -27.74
C GLU A 171 -12.04 -5.15 -26.78
N ARG A 172 -11.86 -4.30 -25.77
CA ARG A 172 -12.96 -3.89 -24.87
C ARG A 172 -14.05 -3.12 -25.61
N GLN A 173 -13.64 -2.18 -26.47
CA GLN A 173 -14.56 -1.35 -27.25
C GLN A 173 -15.30 -2.14 -28.34
N ASP A 174 -14.65 -3.13 -28.96
CA ASP A 174 -15.28 -3.99 -29.95
C ASP A 174 -16.31 -4.94 -29.31
N GLY A 175 -16.05 -5.41 -28.09
CA GLY A 175 -17.00 -6.18 -27.30
C GLY A 175 -18.27 -5.39 -26.96
N SER A 176 -18.13 -4.13 -26.54
CA SER A 176 -19.30 -3.28 -26.22
C SER A 176 -20.14 -2.94 -27.45
N LYS A 177 -19.50 -2.67 -28.59
CA LYS A 177 -20.19 -2.43 -29.87
C LYS A 177 -20.96 -3.67 -30.35
N LYS A 178 -20.40 -4.88 -30.19
CA LYS A 178 -21.09 -6.13 -30.52
C LYS A 178 -22.28 -6.42 -29.60
N SER A 179 -22.20 -6.07 -28.32
CA SER A 179 -23.31 -6.20 -27.36
C SER A 179 -24.47 -5.25 -27.71
N ASN A 180 -24.17 -3.99 -28.03
CA ASN A 180 -25.19 -2.99 -28.39
C ASN A 180 -25.86 -3.25 -29.75
N ARG A 181 -25.21 -3.97 -30.69
CA ARG A 181 -25.83 -4.39 -31.96
C ARG A 181 -26.76 -5.60 -31.85
N LYS A 182 -26.77 -6.29 -30.69
CA LYS A 182 -27.61 -7.47 -30.42
C LYS A 182 -28.83 -7.17 -29.55
N LYS A 183 -28.99 -5.94 -29.10
CA LYS A 183 -30.21 -5.41 -28.48
C LYS A 183 -31.02 -4.66 -29.51
#